data_AF-A0A142NQ70-F1
#
_entry.id   AF-A0A142NQ70-F1
#
_cell.length_a   1.000
_cell.length_b   1.000
_cell.length_c   1.000
_cell.angle_alpha   90.00
_cell.angle_beta   90.00
_cell.angle_gamma   90.00
#
_symmetry.space_group_name_H-M   'P 1'
#
loop_
_entity.id
_entity.type
_entity.pdbx_description
1 polymer ?
#
loop_
_entity_poly.entity_id
_entity_poly.type
_entity_poly.pdbx_seq_one_letter_code
_entity_poly.pdbx_strand_id
1 'polypeptide(L)'
;MGVILIGMPGIEKRLARYPQLYSRIGFAHEYRQLSADELTAVLARRLPAEGDATDDGVAHATAIATIVRITAGNFRLVDRLLTQIVRVQTVNNLNELTPEVVEAARQALLIGH
;
A
#
# COMPACT_ATOMS: atom_id res chain seq x y z
N MET A 1 33.35 -1.75 0.26
CA MET A 1 32.21 -1.22 -0.49
C MET A 1 31.15 -2.30 -0.59
N GLY A 2 29.96 -2.06 -0.05
CA GLY A 2 28.81 -2.95 -0.21
C GLY A 2 27.78 -2.32 -1.16
N VAL A 3 26.92 -3.13 -1.74
CA VAL A 3 25.81 -2.69 -2.58
C VAL A 3 24.52 -3.31 -2.06
N ILE A 4 23.45 -2.51 -2.02
CA ILE A 4 22.11 -2.98 -1.69
C ILE A 4 21.32 -3.02 -3.00
N LEU A 5 20.78 -4.19 -3.33
CA LEU A 5 19.94 -4.39 -4.50
C LEU A 5 18.49 -4.57 -4.05
N ILE A 6 17.59 -3.72 -4.53
CA ILE A 6 16.15 -3.79 -4.26
C ILE A 6 15.45 -4.07 -5.59
N GLY A 7 14.58 -5.06 -5.62
CA GLY A 7 13.90 -5.46 -6.85
C GLY A 7 12.65 -6.28 -6.60
N MET A 8 12.08 -6.81 -7.69
CA MET A 8 10.87 -7.62 -7.61
C MET A 8 11.12 -8.96 -6.91
N PRO A 9 10.08 -9.57 -6.30
CA PRO A 9 10.16 -10.93 -5.77
C PRO A 9 10.72 -11.90 -6.83
N GLY A 10 11.65 -12.77 -6.44
CA GLY A 10 12.31 -13.69 -7.37
C GLY A 10 13.58 -13.16 -8.03
N ILE A 11 14.02 -11.93 -7.73
CA ILE A 11 15.30 -11.39 -8.24
C ILE A 11 16.48 -12.27 -7.83
N GLU A 12 16.42 -12.92 -6.68
CA GLU A 12 17.43 -13.85 -6.18
C GLU A 12 17.61 -15.06 -7.11
N LYS A 13 16.53 -15.55 -7.74
CA LYS A 13 16.59 -16.64 -8.74
C LYS A 13 17.31 -16.22 -10.01
N ARG A 14 17.21 -14.94 -10.38
CA ARG A 14 17.99 -14.38 -11.50
C ARG A 14 19.45 -14.24 -11.13
N LEU A 15 19.75 -13.81 -9.90
CA LEU A 15 21.11 -13.66 -9.39
C LEU A 15 21.83 -15.00 -9.20
N ALA A 16 21.10 -16.07 -8.88
CA ALA A 16 21.64 -17.44 -8.81
C ALA A 16 22.28 -17.92 -10.12
N ARG A 17 21.93 -17.31 -11.27
CA ARG A 17 22.56 -17.59 -12.57
C ARG A 17 23.95 -16.96 -12.73
N TYR A 18 24.39 -16.12 -11.78
CA TYR A 18 25.69 -15.44 -11.78
C TYR A 18 26.50 -15.82 -10.53
N PRO A 19 27.28 -16.92 -10.57
CA PRO A 19 27.90 -17.51 -9.37
C PRO A 19 28.84 -16.55 -8.62
N GLN A 20 29.60 -15.71 -9.34
CA GLN A 20 30.52 -14.74 -8.73
C GLN A 20 29.82 -13.65 -7.92
N LEU A 21 28.59 -13.30 -8.32
CA LEU A 21 27.78 -12.30 -7.63
C LEU A 21 26.96 -12.95 -6.51
N TYR A 22 26.38 -14.13 -6.78
CA TYR A 22 25.60 -14.88 -5.79
C TYR A 22 26.42 -15.25 -4.56
N SER A 23 27.68 -15.66 -4.73
CA SER A 23 28.60 -15.94 -3.62
C SER A 23 28.94 -14.73 -2.75
N ARG A 24 28.63 -13.50 -3.21
CA ARG A 24 28.86 -12.25 -2.46
C ARG A 24 27.60 -11.74 -1.76
N ILE A 25 26.47 -12.44 -1.86
CA ILE A 25 25.24 -12.08 -1.16
C ILE A 25 25.37 -12.53 0.31
N GLY A 26 25.71 -11.59 1.19
CA GLY A 26 25.80 -11.84 2.64
C GLY A 26 24.44 -11.83 3.35
N PHE A 27 23.41 -11.23 2.75
CA PHE A 27 22.07 -11.13 3.31
C PHE A 27 21.04 -11.02 2.18
N ALA A 28 19.94 -11.73 2.32
CA ALA A 28 18.79 -11.62 1.43
C ALA A 28 17.52 -11.58 2.28
N HIS A 29 16.66 -10.61 1.99
CA HIS A 29 15.38 -10.46 2.68
C HIS A 29 14.27 -10.30 1.66
N GLU A 30 13.27 -11.18 1.76
CA GLU A 30 12.06 -11.08 0.97
C GLU A 30 10.98 -10.39 1.81
N TYR A 31 10.54 -9.22 1.36
CA TYR A 31 9.39 -8.55 1.95
C TYR A 31 8.11 -9.28 1.56
N ARG A 32 7.39 -9.75 2.56
CA ARG A 32 6.06 -10.36 2.37
C ARG A 32 4.98 -9.29 2.34
N GLN A 33 3.83 -9.64 1.78
CA GLN A 33 2.64 -8.81 1.90
C GLN A 33 2.28 -8.65 3.39
N LEU A 34 1.82 -7.47 3.75
CA LEU A 34 1.34 -7.18 5.10
C LEU A 34 0.07 -7.98 5.35
N SER A 35 -0.08 -8.52 6.56
CA SER A 35 -1.36 -9.07 7.01
C SER A 35 -2.41 -7.95 7.08
N ALA A 36 -3.69 -8.34 7.18
CA ALA A 36 -4.77 -7.36 7.33
C ALA A 36 -4.57 -6.46 8.56
N ASP A 37 -4.11 -7.04 9.68
CA ASP A 37 -3.88 -6.32 10.93
C ASP A 37 -2.66 -5.41 10.84
N GLU A 38 -1.57 -5.89 10.23
CA GLU A 38 -0.36 -5.10 10.01
C GLU A 38 -0.65 -3.91 9.09
N LEU A 39 -1.37 -4.13 8.00
CA LEU A 39 -1.75 -3.07 7.07
C LEU A 39 -2.70 -2.07 7.75
N THR A 40 -3.66 -2.53 8.54
CA THR A 40 -4.56 -1.65 9.31
C THR A 40 -3.76 -0.75 10.25
N ALA A 41 -2.81 -1.30 11.00
CA ALA A 41 -1.96 -0.52 11.90
C ALA A 41 -1.10 0.52 11.16
N VAL A 42 -0.55 0.14 9.99
CA VAL A 42 0.22 1.06 9.14
C VAL A 42 -0.66 2.18 8.61
N LEU A 43 -1.86 1.86 8.10
CA LEU A 43 -2.78 2.85 7.55
C LEU A 43 -3.30 3.81 8.61
N ALA A 44 -3.70 3.31 9.79
CA ALA A 44 -4.16 4.14 10.89
C ALA A 44 -3.09 5.15 11.36
N ARG A 45 -1.79 4.79 11.26
CA ARG A 45 -0.68 5.71 11.56
C ARG A 45 -0.40 6.71 10.43
N ARG A 46 -0.58 6.29 9.17
CA ARG A 46 -0.26 7.10 7.99
C ARG A 46 -1.36 8.08 7.61
N LEU A 47 -2.60 7.72 7.89
CA LEU A 47 -3.81 8.47 7.59
C LEU A 47 -4.56 8.64 8.91
N PRO A 48 -4.10 9.53 9.81
CA PRO A 48 -4.83 9.79 11.04
C PRO A 48 -6.21 10.38 10.72
N ALA A 49 -7.20 10.09 11.56
CA ALA A 49 -8.50 10.74 11.46
C ALA A 49 -8.35 12.25 11.77
N GLU A 50 -8.87 13.09 10.88
CA GLU A 50 -8.89 14.55 11.03
C GLU A 50 -10.23 14.98 11.64
N GLY A 51 -10.48 14.72 12.93
CA GLY A 51 -11.74 15.16 13.56
C GLY A 51 -12.14 14.44 14.85
N ASP A 52 -12.97 15.10 15.68
CA ASP A 52 -13.44 14.59 16.97
C ASP A 52 -14.58 13.57 16.81
N ALA A 53 -14.62 12.63 17.74
CA ALA A 53 -15.33 11.37 17.64
C ALA A 53 -16.85 11.53 17.78
N THR A 54 -17.61 11.22 16.72
CA THR A 54 -18.88 10.48 16.85
C THR A 54 -19.33 9.83 15.53
N ASP A 55 -19.15 10.50 14.37
CA ASP A 55 -19.57 9.97 13.05
C ASP A 55 -18.39 9.84 12.05
N ASP A 56 -17.54 10.85 11.94
CA ASP A 56 -16.37 10.86 11.04
C ASP A 56 -15.35 9.75 11.36
N GLY A 57 -15.20 9.42 12.65
CA GLY A 57 -14.34 8.32 13.09
C GLY A 57 -14.80 6.94 12.59
N VAL A 58 -16.12 6.73 12.48
CA VAL A 58 -16.70 5.47 11.98
C VAL A 58 -16.52 5.39 10.46
N ALA A 59 -16.76 6.49 9.74
CA ALA A 59 -16.53 6.57 8.30
C ALA A 59 -15.05 6.32 7.97
N HIS A 60 -14.14 6.96 8.70
CA HIS A 60 -12.71 6.80 8.55
C HIS A 60 -12.23 5.35 8.81
N ALA A 61 -12.69 4.74 9.92
CA ALA A 61 -12.38 3.34 10.21
C ALA A 61 -12.90 2.39 9.12
N THR A 62 -14.12 2.65 8.62
CA THR A 62 -14.72 1.88 7.53
C THR A 62 -13.95 2.05 6.22
N ALA A 63 -13.43 3.25 5.95
CA ALA A 63 -12.58 3.53 4.80
C ALA A 63 -11.26 2.74 4.88
N ILE A 64 -10.58 2.74 6.04
CA ILE A 64 -9.37 1.94 6.26
C ILE A 64 -9.66 0.44 6.03
N ALA A 65 -10.71 -0.09 6.66
CA ALA A 65 -11.08 -1.50 6.49
C ALA A 65 -11.37 -1.85 5.02
N THR A 66 -11.96 -0.92 4.28
CA THR A 66 -12.24 -1.07 2.85
C THR A 66 -10.94 -1.09 2.02
N ILE A 67 -9.97 -0.21 2.32
CA ILE A 67 -8.65 -0.23 1.68
C ILE A 67 -7.94 -1.57 1.93
N VAL A 68 -7.94 -2.06 3.17
CA VAL A 68 -7.33 -3.34 3.54
C VAL A 68 -7.95 -4.50 2.75
N ARG A 69 -9.28 -4.54 2.67
CA ARG A 69 -10.02 -5.57 1.92
C ARG A 69 -9.74 -5.55 0.42
N ILE A 70 -9.70 -4.36 -0.20
CA ILE A 70 -9.43 -4.21 -1.65
C ILE A 70 -8.01 -4.65 -1.99
N THR A 71 -7.05 -4.29 -1.13
CA THR A 71 -5.62 -4.44 -1.44
C THR A 71 -5.04 -5.76 -0.99
N ALA A 72 -5.65 -6.42 0.00
CA ALA A 72 -5.22 -7.69 0.58
C ALA A 72 -3.70 -7.72 0.92
N GLY A 73 -3.16 -6.60 1.41
CA GLY A 73 -1.74 -6.51 1.77
C GLY A 73 -0.77 -6.28 0.59
N ASN A 74 -1.26 -6.22 -0.65
CA ASN A 74 -0.44 -5.93 -1.82
C ASN A 74 -0.01 -4.45 -1.83
N PHE A 75 1.20 -4.19 -1.34
CA PHE A 75 1.74 -2.84 -1.21
C PHE A 75 1.69 -2.01 -2.50
N ARG A 76 1.92 -2.63 -3.67
CA ARG A 76 1.84 -1.93 -4.95
C ARG A 76 0.41 -1.46 -5.25
N LEU A 77 -0.58 -2.27 -4.90
CA LEU A 77 -1.98 -1.91 -5.06
C LEU A 77 -2.41 -0.87 -4.02
N VAL A 78 -1.93 -0.99 -2.77
CA VAL A 78 -2.13 0.02 -1.72
C VAL A 78 -1.64 1.40 -2.20
N ASP A 79 -0.39 1.50 -2.61
CA ASP A 79 0.24 2.76 -3.05
C ASP A 79 -0.53 3.41 -4.22
N ARG A 80 -0.91 2.60 -5.22
CA ARG A 80 -1.71 3.06 -6.35
C ARG A 80 -3.10 3.54 -5.93
N LEU A 81 -3.77 2.80 -5.04
CA LEU A 81 -5.10 3.18 -4.55
C LEU A 81 -5.03 4.47 -3.73
N LEU A 82 -4.06 4.62 -2.83
CA LEU A 82 -3.84 5.84 -2.06
C LEU A 82 -3.58 7.05 -2.97
N THR A 83 -2.77 6.87 -4.02
CA THR A 83 -2.56 7.92 -5.03
C THR A 83 -3.87 8.32 -5.72
N GLN A 84 -4.75 7.36 -6.02
CA GLN A 84 -6.06 7.66 -6.60
C GLN A 84 -7.01 8.33 -5.60
N ILE A 85 -6.98 7.95 -4.32
CA ILE A 85 -7.75 8.59 -3.25
C ILE A 85 -7.39 10.08 -3.16
N VAL A 86 -6.09 10.39 -3.07
CA VAL A 86 -5.60 11.78 -3.04
C VAL A 86 -6.05 12.55 -4.28
N ARG A 87 -5.99 11.91 -5.46
CA ARG A 87 -6.47 12.53 -6.71
C ARG A 87 -7.97 12.84 -6.65
N VAL A 88 -8.80 11.90 -6.21
CA VAL A 88 -10.26 12.08 -6.08
C VAL A 88 -10.58 13.18 -5.08
N GLN A 89 -9.91 13.18 -3.92
CA GLN A 89 -10.06 14.23 -2.91
C GLN A 89 -9.72 15.62 -3.46
N THR A 90 -8.57 15.73 -4.13
CA THR A 90 -8.09 17.01 -4.70
C THR A 90 -9.04 17.55 -5.76
N VAL A 91 -9.53 16.70 -6.68
CA VAL A 91 -10.43 17.12 -7.76
C VAL A 91 -11.79 17.58 -7.23
N ASN A 92 -12.27 16.96 -6.15
CA ASN A 92 -13.59 17.23 -5.59
C ASN A 92 -13.57 18.17 -4.37
N ASN A 93 -12.42 18.72 -3.99
CA ASN A 93 -12.21 19.52 -2.77
C ASN A 93 -12.72 18.83 -1.49
N LEU A 94 -12.47 17.53 -1.38
CA LEU A 94 -12.80 16.75 -0.18
C LEU A 94 -11.56 16.62 0.69
N ASN A 95 -11.70 16.82 2.00
CA ASN A 95 -10.59 16.68 2.96
C ASN A 95 -10.69 15.39 3.80
N GLU A 96 -11.85 14.76 3.82
CA GLU A 96 -12.10 13.56 4.63
C GLU A 96 -11.89 12.27 3.83
N LEU A 97 -11.41 11.24 4.53
CA LEU A 97 -11.31 9.88 4.01
C LEU A 97 -12.58 9.10 4.37
N THR A 98 -13.49 8.95 3.41
CA THR A 98 -14.71 8.18 3.56
C THR A 98 -14.71 6.91 2.69
N PRO A 99 -15.56 5.91 2.98
CA PRO A 99 -15.67 4.71 2.16
C PRO A 99 -16.04 5.00 0.70
N GLU A 100 -16.83 6.04 0.45
CA GLU A 100 -17.26 6.48 -0.88
C GLU A 100 -16.08 7.01 -1.70
N VAL A 101 -15.19 7.79 -1.08
CA VAL A 101 -13.95 8.27 -1.71
C VAL A 101 -13.05 7.09 -2.08
N VAL A 102 -12.92 6.10 -1.19
CA VAL A 102 -12.15 4.88 -1.46
C VAL A 102 -12.73 4.11 -2.64
N GLU A 103 -14.06 3.97 -2.71
CA GLU A 103 -14.72 3.27 -3.81
C GLU A 103 -14.60 4.02 -5.14
N ALA A 104 -14.75 5.35 -5.13
CA ALA A 104 -14.52 6.18 -6.31
C ALA A 104 -13.07 6.05 -6.81
N ALA A 105 -12.09 6.06 -5.90
CA ALA A 105 -10.69 5.86 -6.23
C ALA A 105 -10.42 4.46 -6.80
N ARG A 106 -11.09 3.42 -6.26
CA ARG A 106 -11.01 2.04 -6.78
C ARG A 106 -11.54 1.95 -8.20
N GLN A 107 -12.69 2.58 -8.50
CA GLN A 107 -13.28 2.60 -9.84
C GLN A 107 -12.41 3.38 -10.83
N ALA A 108 -11.79 4.46 -10.39
CA ALA A 108 -10.87 5.26 -11.19
C ALA A 108 -9.49 4.62 -11.38
N LEU A 109 -9.20 3.53 -10.65
CA LEU A 109 -7.95 2.81 -10.76
C LEU A 109 -7.92 2.05 -12.09
N LEU A 110 -7.28 2.66 -13.10
CA LEU A 110 -6.99 1.97 -14.36
C LEU A 110 -6.12 0.74 -14.06
N ILE A 111 -6.75 -0.43 -13.98
CA ILE A 111 -6.07 -1.69 -14.20
C ILE A 111 -5.75 -1.67 -15.68
N GLY A 112 -4.55 -1.21 -16.04
CA GLY A 112 -4.06 -1.36 -17.40
C GLY A 112 -4.18 -2.84 -17.76
N HIS A 113 -5.00 -3.12 -18.78
CA HIS A 113 -5.11 -4.43 -19.40
C HIS A 113 -3.77 -4.87 -19.97
#